data_AF-A0A942N7U0-F1
#
_entry.id   AF-A0A942N7U0-F1
#
_cell.length_a   1.000
_cell.length_b   1.000
_cell.length_c   1.000
_cell.angle_alpha   90.00
_cell.angle_beta   90.00
_cell.angle_gamma   90.00
#
_symmetry.space_group_name_H-M   'P 1'
#
loop_
_entity.id
_entity.type
_entity.pdbx_description
1 polymer ?
#
loop_
_entity_poly.entity_id
_entity_poly.type
_entity_poly.pdbx_seq_one_letter_code
_entity_poly.pdbx_strand_id
1 'polypeptide(L)'
;MMDFEAQRVIEALRSGVSSRAVGHYFSSARPELMEQISSRLDHIREQGESSGMVVSGKYGEGKTHLLNTVFNLAHANNMVVSLVPLSKETPFDKLYLAYQKLISNTYLPKRLQPGFQHILQDITPNNPKALDLLSFTSKHLETDKLFFVLRSFLNVEDPDEKYLLMADLEGDFINNALLRQIYKRIFNQTVRYAVPFSKTRHSMD
;
A
#
# COMPACT_ATOMS: atom_id res chain seq x y z
N MET A 1 -35.39 8.66 25.39
CA MET A 1 -35.14 8.09 24.04
C MET A 1 -33.73 7.56 24.07
N MET A 2 -33.55 6.24 24.01
CA MET A 2 -32.25 5.59 24.24
C MET A 2 -31.33 5.90 23.06
N ASP A 3 -30.15 6.43 23.35
CA ASP A 3 -29.19 6.83 22.32
C ASP A 3 -28.52 5.59 21.72
N PHE A 4 -29.05 5.13 20.58
CA PHE A 4 -28.64 3.90 19.89
C PHE A 4 -27.15 3.92 19.52
N GLU A 5 -26.56 5.10 19.28
CA GLU A 5 -25.11 5.25 19.05
C GLU A 5 -24.31 4.90 20.31
N ALA A 6 -24.70 5.41 21.47
CA ALA A 6 -24.03 5.13 22.74
C ALA A 6 -24.10 3.63 23.11
N GLN A 7 -25.24 2.99 22.89
CA GLN A 7 -25.39 1.55 23.14
C GLN A 7 -24.55 0.70 22.19
N ARG A 8 -24.45 1.08 20.91
CA ARG A 8 -23.59 0.42 19.92
C ARG A 8 -22.11 0.55 20.29
N VAL A 9 -21.69 1.71 20.81
CA VAL A 9 -20.31 1.92 21.30
C VAL A 9 -20.01 1.04 22.51
N ILE A 10 -20.92 0.98 23.49
CA ILE A 10 -20.76 0.15 24.69
C ILE A 10 -20.66 -1.34 24.34
N GLU A 11 -21.53 -1.85 23.45
CA GLU A 11 -21.49 -3.25 23.03
C GLU A 11 -20.25 -3.58 22.21
N ALA A 12 -19.79 -2.69 21.32
CA ALA A 12 -18.53 -2.87 20.59
C ALA A 12 -17.30 -2.90 21.52
N LEU A 13 -17.30 -2.08 22.57
CA LEU A 13 -16.26 -2.11 23.61
C LEU A 13 -16.32 -3.41 24.43
N ARG A 14 -17.52 -3.86 24.82
CA ARG A 14 -17.73 -5.11 25.56
C ARG A 14 -17.24 -6.33 24.77
N SER A 15 -17.47 -6.35 23.46
CA SER A 15 -17.04 -7.45 22.58
C SER A 15 -15.57 -7.35 22.14
N GLY A 16 -14.83 -6.32 22.56
CA GLY A 16 -13.45 -6.10 22.14
C GLY A 16 -13.28 -5.78 20.65
N VAL A 17 -14.37 -5.37 19.98
CA VAL A 17 -14.37 -5.09 18.54
C VAL A 17 -13.99 -3.63 18.33
N SER A 18 -12.81 -3.38 17.75
CA SER A 18 -12.39 -2.03 17.35
C SER A 18 -13.19 -1.59 16.11
N SER A 19 -14.41 -1.11 16.31
CA SER A 19 -15.20 -0.47 15.24
C SER A 19 -14.70 0.96 14.99
N ARG A 20 -14.67 1.40 13.73
CA ARG A 20 -14.23 2.75 13.31
C ARG A 20 -15.01 3.87 14.03
N ALA A 21 -16.29 3.65 14.33
CA ALA A 21 -17.14 4.61 15.05
C ALA A 21 -16.74 4.81 16.53
N VAL A 22 -16.22 3.76 17.17
CA VAL A 22 -15.72 3.80 18.56
C VAL A 22 -14.40 4.58 18.64
N GLY A 23 -13.64 4.59 17.53
CA GLY A 23 -12.40 5.36 17.32
C GLY A 23 -12.46 6.81 17.77
N HIS A 24 -13.53 7.51 17.36
CA HIS A 24 -13.66 8.94 17.61
C HIS A 24 -13.76 9.30 19.10
N TYR A 25 -14.47 8.49 19.91
CA TYR A 25 -14.71 8.80 21.32
C TYR A 25 -13.46 8.59 22.21
N PHE A 26 -12.60 7.63 21.88
CA PHE A 26 -11.42 7.29 22.69
C PHE A 26 -10.17 8.13 22.40
N SER A 27 -10.16 8.90 21.30
CA SER A 27 -9.12 9.90 21.04
C SER A 27 -8.91 10.85 22.24
N SER A 28 -9.96 11.05 23.04
CA SER A 28 -9.99 11.83 24.28
C SER A 28 -9.12 11.28 25.42
N ALA A 29 -8.71 10.01 25.39
CA ALA A 29 -8.03 9.37 26.52
C ALA A 29 -6.50 9.55 26.54
N ARG A 30 -5.90 10.06 25.46
CA ARG A 30 -4.44 10.29 25.35
C ARG A 30 -4.11 11.56 24.55
N PRO A 31 -4.52 12.75 25.03
CA PRO A 31 -4.42 14.00 24.27
C PRO A 31 -2.98 14.35 23.89
N GLU A 32 -2.03 14.24 24.83
CA GLU A 32 -0.61 14.55 24.59
C GLU A 32 0.00 13.66 23.49
N LEU A 33 -0.33 12.37 23.48
CA LEU A 33 0.16 11.43 22.47
C LEU A 33 -0.41 11.76 21.08
N MET A 34 -1.70 12.12 21.03
CA MET A 34 -2.35 12.51 19.78
C MET A 34 -1.80 13.83 19.25
N GLU A 35 -1.52 14.79 20.11
CA GLU A 35 -0.89 16.06 19.74
C GLU A 35 0.50 15.84 19.16
N GLN A 36 1.32 15.00 19.80
CA GLN A 36 2.65 14.62 19.28
C GLN A 36 2.56 13.94 17.91
N ILE A 37 1.59 13.03 17.72
CA ILE A 37 1.41 12.37 16.43
C ILE A 37 0.93 13.36 15.36
N SER A 38 -0.03 14.23 15.68
CA SER A 38 -0.52 15.26 14.75
C SER A 38 0.60 16.20 14.32
N SER A 39 1.35 16.73 15.28
CA SER A 39 2.48 17.63 15.02
C SER A 39 3.53 16.98 14.11
N ARG A 40 3.81 15.68 14.29
CA ARG A 40 4.70 14.92 13.40
C ARG A 40 4.12 14.76 11.99
N LEU A 41 2.83 14.46 11.86
CA LEU A 41 2.18 14.34 10.54
C LEU A 41 2.21 15.69 9.81
N ASP A 42 1.95 16.79 10.51
CA ASP A 42 2.02 18.15 9.94
C ASP A 42 3.45 18.50 9.52
N HIS A 43 4.45 18.16 10.34
CA HIS A 43 5.85 18.37 10.01
C HIS A 43 6.29 17.59 8.76
N ILE A 44 5.88 16.31 8.63
CA ILE A 44 6.13 15.51 7.43
C ILE A 44 5.49 16.17 6.20
N ARG A 45 4.27 16.70 6.32
CA ARG A 45 3.56 17.37 5.22
C ARG A 45 4.25 18.65 4.79
N GLU A 46 4.78 19.42 5.73
CA GLU A 46 5.33 20.76 5.48
C GLU A 46 6.81 20.73 5.05
N GLN A 47 7.63 19.89 5.69
CA GLN A 47 9.07 19.82 5.43
C GLN A 47 9.46 18.69 4.48
N GLY A 48 8.60 17.69 4.29
CA GLY A 48 8.91 16.50 3.48
C GLY A 48 9.94 15.56 4.13
N GLU A 49 10.27 15.76 5.41
CA GLU A 49 11.23 14.93 6.15
C GLU A 49 10.54 13.73 6.79
N SER A 50 11.16 12.55 6.64
CA SER A 50 10.65 11.30 7.22
C SER A 50 10.80 11.29 8.75
N SER A 51 9.76 10.86 9.47
CA SER A 51 9.78 10.67 10.93
C SER A 51 9.31 9.27 11.32
N GLY A 52 9.84 8.74 12.43
CA GLY A 52 9.47 7.45 13.00
C GLY A 52 9.02 7.57 14.45
N MET A 53 8.16 6.65 14.88
CA MET A 53 7.69 6.57 16.26
C MET A 53 7.46 5.11 16.66
N VAL A 54 7.87 4.75 17.88
CA VAL A 54 7.60 3.44 18.46
C VAL A 54 6.63 3.62 19.62
N VAL A 55 5.51 2.89 19.57
CA VAL A 55 4.53 2.87 20.67
C VAL A 55 4.52 1.48 21.30
N SER A 56 4.84 1.42 22.58
CA SER A 56 4.77 0.21 23.39
C SER A 56 3.63 0.29 24.41
N GLY A 57 3.15 -0.86 24.86
CA GLY A 57 2.06 -0.96 25.83
C GLY A 57 1.65 -2.40 26.05
N LYS A 58 0.96 -2.70 27.14
CA LYS A 58 0.51 -4.07 27.47
C LYS A 58 -0.67 -4.51 26.59
N TYR A 59 -0.93 -5.82 26.55
CA TYR A 59 -2.11 -6.35 25.86
C TYR A 59 -3.38 -5.72 26.46
N GLY A 60 -4.33 -5.32 25.60
CA GLY A 60 -5.56 -4.65 26.03
C GLY A 60 -5.48 -3.14 26.26
N GLU A 61 -4.30 -2.50 26.20
CA GLU A 61 -4.17 -1.04 26.45
C GLU A 61 -4.59 -0.14 25.27
N GLY A 62 -5.26 -0.71 24.25
CA GLY A 62 -5.79 0.07 23.13
C GLY A 62 -4.77 0.42 22.03
N LYS A 63 -3.65 -0.31 21.88
CA LYS A 63 -2.67 -0.05 20.81
C LYS A 63 -3.28 -0.12 19.40
N THR A 64 -4.06 -1.17 19.11
CA THR A 64 -4.77 -1.32 17.84
C THR A 64 -5.74 -0.16 17.60
N HIS A 65 -6.40 0.29 18.67
CA HIS A 65 -7.30 1.43 18.61
C HIS A 65 -6.56 2.74 18.29
N LEU A 66 -5.40 2.98 18.94
CA LEU A 66 -4.53 4.11 18.62
C LEU A 66 -4.13 4.09 17.14
N LEU A 67 -3.65 2.95 16.62
CA LEU A 67 -3.26 2.83 15.21
C LEU A 67 -4.42 3.14 14.26
N ASN A 68 -5.65 2.70 14.56
CA ASN A 68 -6.84 3.07 13.78
C ASN A 68 -7.15 4.58 13.83
N THR A 69 -6.92 5.22 14.98
CA THR A 69 -7.11 6.67 15.13
C THR A 69 -6.09 7.44 14.31
N VAL A 70 -4.81 7.05 14.37
CA VAL A 70 -3.74 7.63 13.54
C VAL A 70 -4.02 7.43 12.05
N PHE A 71 -4.49 6.24 11.67
CA PHE A 71 -4.90 5.94 10.31
C PHE A 71 -5.97 6.93 9.82
N ASN A 72 -7.04 7.11 10.60
CA ASN A 72 -8.14 8.01 10.24
C ASN A 72 -7.67 9.47 10.16
N LEU A 73 -6.80 9.90 11.09
CA LEU A 73 -6.24 11.25 11.10
C LEU A 73 -5.40 11.51 9.84
N ALA A 74 -4.49 10.60 9.49
CA ALA A 74 -3.66 10.73 8.29
C ALA A 74 -4.50 10.68 7.01
N HIS A 75 -5.51 9.79 6.95
CA HIS A 75 -6.41 9.69 5.81
C HIS A 75 -7.25 10.96 5.63
N ALA A 76 -7.77 11.55 6.73
CA ALA A 76 -8.48 12.82 6.72
C ALA A 76 -7.59 14.00 6.27
N ASN A 77 -6.30 13.93 6.56
CA ASN A 77 -5.29 14.88 6.10
C ASN A 77 -4.83 14.64 4.65
N ASN A 78 -5.58 13.86 3.87
CA ASN A 78 -5.31 13.58 2.45
C ASN A 78 -3.93 12.93 2.21
N MET A 79 -3.44 12.15 3.18
CA MET A 79 -2.20 11.38 3.07
C MET A 79 -2.47 9.98 2.52
N VAL A 80 -1.42 9.36 1.97
CA VAL A 80 -1.41 7.93 1.64
C VAL A 80 -1.09 7.16 2.92
N VAL A 81 -1.90 6.17 3.28
CA VAL A 81 -1.75 5.44 4.55
C VAL A 81 -1.81 3.95 4.32
N SER A 82 -0.86 3.19 4.87
CA SER A 82 -0.89 1.72 4.88
C SER A 82 -0.81 1.19 6.31
N LEU A 83 -1.64 0.20 6.62
CA LEU A 83 -1.60 -0.50 7.91
C LEU A 83 -1.18 -1.94 7.67
N VAL A 84 0.06 -2.27 8.06
CA VAL A 84 0.67 -3.58 7.80
C VAL A 84 0.83 -4.36 9.11
N PRO A 85 -0.06 -5.32 9.41
CA PRO A 85 0.13 -6.19 10.55
C PRO A 85 1.27 -7.18 10.27
N LEU A 86 2.31 -7.16 11.11
CA LEU A 86 3.39 -8.15 11.02
C LEU A 86 2.94 -9.47 11.65
N SER A 87 3.15 -10.56 10.93
CA SER A 87 2.69 -11.90 11.34
C SER A 87 3.57 -12.98 10.72
N LYS A 88 3.23 -14.27 10.91
CA LYS A 88 3.89 -15.38 10.21
C LYS A 88 3.71 -15.31 8.69
N GLU A 89 2.60 -14.73 8.22
CA GLU A 89 2.28 -14.56 6.80
C GLU A 89 2.92 -13.30 6.21
N THR A 90 3.22 -12.32 7.05
CA THR A 90 3.90 -11.06 6.68
C THR A 90 5.09 -10.83 7.61
N PRO A 91 6.13 -11.68 7.53
CA PRO A 91 7.23 -11.61 8.46
C PRO A 91 8.23 -10.54 8.01
N PHE A 92 8.87 -9.89 8.98
CA PHE A 92 9.74 -8.73 8.71
C PHE A 92 11.07 -9.10 8.03
N ASP A 93 11.50 -10.36 8.12
CA ASP A 93 12.70 -10.89 7.45
C ASP A 93 12.49 -11.14 5.94
N LYS A 94 11.23 -11.19 5.47
CA LYS A 94 10.89 -11.40 4.06
C LYS A 94 10.19 -10.18 3.48
N LEU A 95 10.99 -9.16 3.18
CA LEU A 95 10.49 -7.85 2.72
C LEU A 95 9.59 -7.93 1.49
N TYR A 96 9.76 -8.90 0.59
CA TYR A 96 8.86 -9.08 -0.55
C TYR A 96 7.41 -9.43 -0.16
N LEU A 97 7.21 -10.16 0.95
CA LEU A 97 5.87 -10.42 1.49
C LEU A 97 5.31 -9.19 2.21
N ALA A 98 6.18 -8.47 2.93
CA ALA A 98 5.81 -7.23 3.59
C ALA A 98 5.41 -6.15 2.57
N TYR A 99 6.12 -6.05 1.45
CA TYR A 99 5.85 -5.14 0.35
C TYR A 99 4.49 -5.42 -0.29
N GLN A 100 4.22 -6.67 -0.68
CA GLN A 100 2.91 -7.07 -1.20
C GLN A 100 1.77 -6.72 -0.24
N LYS A 101 1.98 -6.95 1.07
CA LYS A 101 1.00 -6.58 2.10
C LYS A 101 0.88 -5.06 2.26
N LEU A 102 1.97 -4.31 2.16
CA LEU A 102 1.97 -2.86 2.21
C LEU A 102 1.13 -2.29 1.08
N ILE A 103 1.37 -2.72 -0.15
CA ILE A 103 0.67 -2.26 -1.34
C ILE A 103 -0.83 -2.57 -1.25
N SER A 104 -1.19 -3.83 -0.97
CA SER A 104 -2.59 -4.26 -0.84
C SER A 104 -3.37 -3.61 0.32
N ASN A 105 -2.68 -3.04 1.32
CA ASN A 105 -3.31 -2.31 2.44
C ASN A 105 -3.06 -0.80 2.38
N THR A 106 -2.56 -0.28 1.25
CA THR A 106 -2.37 1.16 1.06
C THR A 106 -3.66 1.83 0.61
N TYR A 107 -4.11 2.80 1.38
CA TYR A 107 -5.25 3.65 1.06
C TYR A 107 -4.75 4.95 0.45
N LEU A 108 -5.21 5.21 -0.76
CA LEU A 108 -4.97 6.48 -1.44
C LEU A 108 -5.86 7.58 -0.84
N PRO A 109 -5.45 8.85 -0.96
CA PRO A 109 -6.23 9.96 -0.44
C PRO A 109 -7.65 9.95 -1.00
N LYS A 110 -8.64 10.17 -0.13
CA LYS A 110 -10.08 10.17 -0.47
C LYS A 110 -10.64 8.83 -0.97
N ARG A 111 -9.87 7.74 -0.94
CA ARG A 111 -10.35 6.40 -1.33
C ARG A 111 -10.73 5.58 -0.11
N LEU A 112 -11.82 4.83 -0.24
CA LEU A 112 -12.33 3.91 0.79
C LEU A 112 -11.84 2.48 0.62
N GLN A 113 -11.32 2.15 -0.56
CA GLN A 113 -10.75 0.84 -0.87
C GLN A 113 -9.22 0.99 -1.00
N PRO A 114 -8.45 0.02 -0.48
CA PRO A 114 -7.01 0.02 -0.63
C PRO A 114 -6.59 -0.44 -2.04
N GLY A 115 -5.31 -0.25 -2.34
CA GLY A 115 -4.68 -0.66 -3.59
C GLY A 115 -4.51 0.48 -4.59
N PHE A 116 -3.79 0.17 -5.68
CA PHE A 116 -3.44 1.14 -6.72
C PHE A 116 -4.19 0.89 -8.02
N GLN A 117 -5.00 -0.17 -8.09
CA GLN A 117 -5.73 -0.58 -9.28
C GLN A 117 -6.46 0.58 -9.96
N HIS A 118 -7.13 1.43 -9.19
CA HIS A 118 -7.84 2.60 -9.74
C HIS A 118 -6.92 3.63 -10.40
N ILE A 119 -5.72 3.86 -9.86
CA ILE A 119 -4.75 4.78 -10.49
C ILE A 119 -4.26 4.17 -11.79
N LEU A 120 -3.92 2.88 -11.77
CA LEU A 120 -3.30 2.19 -12.90
C LEU A 120 -4.28 1.93 -14.05
N GLN A 121 -5.57 1.72 -13.76
CA GLN A 121 -6.62 1.53 -14.77
C GLN A 121 -6.81 2.76 -15.67
N ASP A 122 -6.59 3.95 -15.13
CA ASP A 122 -6.75 5.21 -15.87
C ASP A 122 -5.52 5.55 -16.74
N ILE A 123 -4.43 4.78 -16.62
CA ILE A 123 -3.19 5.02 -17.37
C ILE A 123 -3.26 4.30 -18.71
N THR A 124 -3.31 5.09 -19.78
CA THR A 124 -3.17 4.62 -21.16
C THR A 124 -1.73 4.71 -21.65
N PRO A 125 -1.29 3.91 -22.65
CA PRO A 125 0.07 3.94 -23.20
C PRO A 125 0.58 5.33 -23.60
N ASN A 126 -0.30 6.18 -24.15
CA ASN A 126 0.07 7.50 -24.67
C ASN A 126 -0.04 8.62 -23.61
N ASN A 127 -0.33 8.28 -22.36
CA ASN A 127 -0.39 9.26 -21.28
C ASN A 127 1.04 9.71 -20.91
N PRO A 128 1.32 11.02 -20.77
CA PRO A 128 2.62 11.51 -20.30
C PRO A 128 3.12 10.80 -19.03
N LYS A 129 2.23 10.53 -18.07
CA LYS A 129 2.57 9.80 -16.84
C LYS A 129 3.07 8.37 -17.12
N ALA A 130 2.50 7.70 -18.12
CA ALA A 130 2.92 6.36 -18.51
C ALA A 130 4.34 6.38 -19.07
N LEU A 131 4.64 7.38 -19.92
CA LEU A 131 5.96 7.56 -20.51
C LEU A 131 7.00 7.90 -19.45
N ASP A 132 6.67 8.75 -18.48
CA ASP A 132 7.53 9.09 -17.36
C ASP A 132 7.84 7.87 -16.49
N LEU A 133 6.83 7.06 -16.16
CA LEU A 133 7.01 5.82 -15.41
C LEU A 133 7.86 4.80 -16.19
N LEU A 134 7.64 4.65 -17.50
CA LEU A 134 8.45 3.77 -18.34
C LEU A 134 9.90 4.26 -18.40
N SER A 135 10.13 5.57 -18.54
CA SER A 135 11.47 6.15 -18.50
C SER A 135 12.13 5.90 -17.14
N PHE A 136 11.39 6.09 -16.03
CA PHE A 136 11.90 5.88 -14.68
C PHE A 136 12.35 4.43 -14.48
N THR A 137 11.46 3.48 -14.78
CA THR A 137 11.70 2.04 -14.61
C THR A 137 12.86 1.51 -15.47
N SER A 138 13.15 2.15 -16.60
CA SER A 138 14.29 1.78 -17.46
C SER A 138 15.64 2.38 -17.06
N LYS A 139 15.67 3.42 -16.22
CA LYS A 139 16.89 4.23 -15.98
C LYS A 139 17.35 4.24 -14.52
N HIS A 140 16.43 4.08 -13.58
CA HIS A 140 16.71 4.32 -12.16
C HIS A 140 16.66 3.06 -11.29
N LEU A 141 16.25 1.92 -11.84
CA LEU A 141 16.14 0.65 -11.13
C LEU A 141 17.34 -0.25 -11.43
N GLU A 142 17.66 -1.17 -10.52
CA GLU A 142 18.74 -2.15 -10.74
C GLU A 142 18.34 -3.17 -11.81
N THR A 143 17.06 -3.56 -11.86
CA THR A 143 16.51 -4.54 -12.80
C THR A 143 15.50 -3.93 -13.77
N ASP A 144 15.49 -4.44 -15.00
CA ASP A 144 14.53 -4.01 -16.04
C ASP A 144 13.16 -4.70 -15.92
N LYS A 145 12.94 -5.55 -14.91
CA LYS A 145 11.73 -6.38 -14.84
C LYS A 145 10.48 -5.51 -14.78
N LEU A 146 10.49 -4.48 -13.92
CA LEU A 146 9.35 -3.59 -13.75
C LEU A 146 9.02 -2.83 -15.05
N PHE A 147 10.04 -2.45 -15.83
CA PHE A 147 9.83 -1.86 -17.16
C PHE A 147 9.05 -2.81 -18.08
N PHE A 148 9.46 -4.07 -18.17
CA PHE A 148 8.78 -5.06 -19.01
C PHE A 148 7.36 -5.36 -18.52
N VAL A 149 7.14 -5.42 -17.21
CA VAL A 149 5.80 -5.61 -16.62
C VAL A 149 4.90 -4.42 -16.94
N LEU A 150 5.35 -3.20 -16.64
CA LEU A 150 4.57 -1.98 -16.87
C LEU A 150 4.27 -1.78 -18.36
N ARG A 151 5.26 -1.98 -19.23
CA ARG A 151 5.08 -1.88 -20.68
C ARG A 151 4.08 -2.91 -21.20
N SER A 152 4.12 -4.15 -20.70
CA SER A 152 3.14 -5.18 -21.05
C SER A 152 1.75 -4.83 -20.53
N PHE A 153 1.64 -4.38 -19.28
CA PHE A 153 0.38 -4.02 -18.63
C PHE A 153 -0.38 -2.94 -19.42
N LEU A 154 0.34 -1.96 -19.95
CA LEU A 154 -0.24 -0.87 -20.72
C LEU A 154 -0.78 -1.32 -22.09
N ASN A 155 -0.21 -2.38 -22.69
CA ASN A 155 -0.47 -2.78 -24.08
C ASN A 155 -1.18 -4.14 -24.21
N VAL A 156 -1.48 -4.82 -23.10
CA VAL A 156 -2.17 -6.11 -23.11
C VAL A 156 -3.69 -5.90 -23.24
N GLU A 157 -4.30 -6.63 -24.16
CA GLU A 157 -5.76 -6.65 -24.36
C GLU A 157 -6.44 -7.78 -23.58
N ASP A 158 -5.70 -8.88 -23.36
CA ASP A 158 -6.19 -10.07 -22.66
C ASP A 158 -6.43 -9.78 -21.16
N PRO A 159 -7.66 -9.98 -20.64
CA PRO A 159 -7.99 -9.66 -19.25
C PRO A 159 -7.23 -10.47 -18.20
N ASP A 160 -6.95 -11.75 -18.49
CA ASP A 160 -6.28 -12.64 -17.53
C ASP A 160 -4.80 -12.26 -17.38
N GLU A 161 -4.13 -12.00 -18.51
CA GLU A 161 -2.76 -11.47 -18.49
C GLU A 161 -2.69 -10.08 -17.87
N LYS A 162 -3.70 -9.22 -18.11
CA LYS A 162 -3.78 -7.90 -17.48
C LYS A 162 -3.89 -8.01 -15.95
N TYR A 163 -4.68 -8.95 -15.45
CA TYR A 163 -4.80 -9.24 -14.03
C TYR A 163 -3.47 -9.72 -13.44
N LEU A 164 -2.78 -10.64 -14.11
CA LEU A 164 -1.46 -11.14 -13.68
C LEU A 164 -0.40 -10.03 -13.62
N LEU A 165 -0.37 -9.17 -14.63
CA LEU A 165 0.56 -8.04 -14.67
C LEU A 165 0.23 -7.00 -13.60
N MET A 166 -1.06 -6.74 -13.33
CA MET A 166 -1.48 -5.91 -12.21
C MET A 166 -1.01 -6.50 -10.87
N ALA A 167 -1.17 -7.80 -10.68
CA ALA A 167 -0.73 -8.48 -9.46
C ALA A 167 0.80 -8.33 -9.25
N ASP A 168 1.61 -8.41 -10.32
CA ASP A 168 3.06 -8.16 -10.24
C ASP A 168 3.39 -6.74 -9.79
N LEU A 169 2.68 -5.73 -10.35
CA LEU A 169 2.81 -4.33 -9.92
C LEU A 169 2.42 -4.14 -8.44
N GLU A 170 1.54 -4.99 -7.91
CA GLU A 170 1.13 -5.01 -6.50
C GLU A 170 2.04 -5.88 -5.60
N GLY A 171 3.12 -6.44 -6.15
CA GLY A 171 4.12 -7.23 -5.43
C GLY A 171 3.92 -8.75 -5.48
N ASP A 172 2.89 -9.24 -6.18
CA ASP A 172 2.71 -10.67 -6.48
C ASP A 172 3.44 -11.06 -7.77
N PHE A 173 4.76 -11.26 -7.64
CA PHE A 173 5.64 -11.36 -8.79
C PHE A 173 5.35 -12.55 -9.71
N ILE A 174 5.04 -12.26 -10.99
CA ILE A 174 4.86 -13.26 -12.03
C ILE A 174 6.17 -13.94 -12.43
N ASN A 175 6.04 -15.14 -12.99
CA ASN A 175 7.18 -15.90 -13.49
C ASN A 175 7.79 -15.23 -14.75
N ASN A 176 9.12 -15.11 -14.79
CA ASN A 176 9.86 -14.55 -15.92
C ASN A 176 9.60 -15.27 -17.26
N ALA A 177 9.30 -16.58 -17.25
CA ALA A 177 8.94 -17.33 -18.45
C ALA A 177 7.58 -16.87 -19.01
N LEU A 178 6.61 -16.65 -18.13
CA LEU A 178 5.29 -16.15 -18.50
C LEU A 178 5.38 -14.71 -19.02
N LEU A 179 6.11 -13.83 -18.30
CA LEU A 179 6.34 -12.45 -18.77
C LEU A 179 6.99 -12.40 -20.16
N ARG A 180 7.96 -13.27 -20.44
CA ARG A 180 8.57 -13.40 -21.78
C ARG A 180 7.55 -13.79 -22.86
N GLN A 181 6.65 -14.72 -22.54
CA GLN A 181 5.60 -15.15 -23.46
C GLN A 181 4.62 -14.02 -23.77
N ILE A 182 4.13 -13.35 -22.72
CA ILE A 182 3.23 -12.19 -22.83
C ILE A 182 3.89 -11.10 -23.69
N TYR A 183 5.11 -10.69 -23.33
CA TYR A 183 5.82 -9.62 -24.01
C TYR A 183 6.11 -9.95 -25.48
N LYS A 184 6.50 -11.19 -25.78
CA LYS A 184 6.72 -11.65 -27.17
C LYS A 184 5.44 -11.62 -27.98
N ARG A 185 4.30 -11.96 -27.38
CA ARG A 185 3.00 -11.92 -28.04
C ARG A 185 2.58 -10.49 -28.40
N ILE A 186 2.80 -9.53 -27.49
CA ILE A 186 2.42 -8.12 -27.68
C ILE A 186 3.36 -7.41 -28.66
N PHE A 187 4.68 -7.58 -28.51
CA PHE A 187 5.67 -6.76 -29.22
C PHE A 187 6.49 -7.50 -30.28
N ASN A 188 6.27 -8.82 -30.45
CA ASN A 188 7.09 -9.69 -31.29
C ASN A 188 8.60 -9.60 -30.97
N GLN A 189 8.93 -9.38 -29.70
CA GLN A 189 10.29 -9.21 -29.19
C GLN A 189 10.54 -10.13 -28.00
N THR A 190 11.77 -10.63 -27.86
CA THR A 190 12.17 -11.43 -26.71
C THR A 190 12.68 -10.54 -25.59
N VAL A 191 12.15 -10.70 -24.37
CA VAL A 191 12.66 -10.00 -23.18
C VAL A 191 14.07 -10.48 -22.87
N ARG A 192 15.01 -9.53 -22.81
CA ARG A 192 16.38 -9.73 -22.36
C ARG A 192 16.60 -8.84 -21.15
N TYR A 193 16.69 -9.45 -19.96
CA TYR A 193 17.01 -8.72 -18.73
C TYR A 193 18.51 -8.44 -18.70
N ALA A 194 18.91 -7.20 -18.40
CA ALA A 194 20.31 -6.90 -18.12
C ALA A 194 20.75 -7.59 -16.82
N VAL A 195 19.91 -7.51 -15.79
CA VAL A 195 20.12 -8.13 -14.47
C VAL A 195 18.96 -9.09 -14.16
N PRO A 196 19.24 -10.35 -13.75
CA PRO A 196 18.17 -11.29 -13.41
C PRO A 196 17.46 -10.87 -12.12
N PHE A 197 16.14 -10.65 -12.22
CA PHE A 197 15.32 -10.33 -11.06
C PHE A 197 15.27 -11.48 -10.04
N SER A 198 15.36 -11.11 -8.77
CA SER A 198 15.20 -11.99 -7.61
C SER A 198 14.39 -11.26 -6.56
N LYS A 199 13.23 -11.81 -6.18
CA LYS A 199 12.32 -11.21 -5.21
C LYS A 199 12.96 -10.99 -3.83
N THR A 200 14.03 -11.69 -3.47
CA THR A 200 14.69 -11.50 -2.17
C THR A 200 15.72 -10.38 -2.15
N ARG A 201 16.16 -9.91 -3.32
CA ARG A 201 17.20 -8.88 -3.46
C ARG A 201 16.65 -7.58 -4.03
N HIS A 202 15.75 -7.70 -5.01
CA HIS A 202 15.32 -6.59 -5.85
C HIS A 202 13.83 -6.25 -5.63
N SER A 203 13.23 -6.63 -4.50
CA SER A 203 11.83 -6.26 -4.21
C SER A 203 11.62 -4.76 -3.92
N MET A 204 12.70 -4.00 -3.85
CA MET A 204 12.68 -2.54 -3.66
C MET A 204 12.96 -1.78 -4.96
N ASP A 205 13.25 -2.49 -6.05
CA ASP A 205 13.17 -1.93 -7.41
C ASP A 205 11.69 -1.73 -7.78
#